data_AF-A0A139W9S9-F1
#
_entry.id   AF-A0A139W9S9-F1
#
_cell.length_a   1.000
_cell.length_b   1.000
_cell.length_c   1.000
_cell.angle_alpha   90.00
_cell.angle_beta   90.00
_cell.angle_gamma   90.00
#
_symmetry.space_group_name_H-M   'P 1'
#
loop_
_entity.id
_entity.type
_entity.pdbx_description
1 polymer ?
#
loop_
_entity_poly.entity_id
_entity_poly.type
_entity_poly.pdbx_seq_one_letter_code
_entity_poly.pdbx_strand_id
1 'polypeptide(L)'
;MLRGLFSNWKQPIFYDFDRKMDKDYLLNIINYVEQSALILWAWLAILVEEIDHFIKKINKTVIEELLEGTSASDLTIAHKISKENLYVKSAGRQKVKPATKLFSHTVSKAISRCGMNGQLKSENWMECAEFFKLVNDCQMTSVVKNLLVKGKKSLLPFQNGIIITNTSLPLLYEDLVARFDTKFILTYRLNQDVLENFFGAIRAKGGLHDHPDPIEFRYRLRSYILGRNEGSLSAYGNVEENNTP
;
A
#
# COMPACT_ATOMS: atom_id res chain seq x y z
N MET A 1 -15.25 -0.86 -1.65
CA MET A 1 -15.54 -0.03 -0.45
C MET A 1 -15.32 1.42 -0.83
N LEU A 2 -16.25 2.31 -0.51
CA LEU A 2 -16.02 3.75 -0.63
C LEU A 2 -15.37 4.29 0.63
N ARG A 3 -14.57 5.34 0.46
CA ARG A 3 -13.88 6.05 1.52
C ARG A 3 -13.93 7.54 1.20
N GLY A 4 -14.29 8.36 2.18
CA GLY A 4 -14.28 9.80 2.04
C GLY A 4 -12.86 10.33 1.80
N LEU A 5 -12.70 11.18 0.80
CA LEU A 5 -11.41 11.82 0.48
C LEU A 5 -11.11 12.97 1.46
N PHE A 6 -12.10 13.82 1.72
CA PHE A 6 -11.98 14.97 2.63
C PHE A 6 -12.51 14.69 4.04
N SER A 7 -13.49 13.79 4.17
CA SER A 7 -14.16 13.47 5.42
C SER A 7 -13.87 12.04 5.89
N ASN A 8 -13.94 11.80 7.20
CA ASN A 8 -13.59 10.52 7.79
C ASN A 8 -14.76 9.54 7.83
N TRP A 9 -15.08 8.93 6.68
CA TRP A 9 -16.10 7.88 6.58
C TRP A 9 -15.68 6.80 5.57
N LYS A 10 -16.27 5.61 5.70
CA LYS A 10 -16.07 4.48 4.78
C LYS A 10 -17.25 3.53 4.81
N GLN A 11 -17.61 2.96 3.67
CA GLN A 11 -18.73 2.03 3.56
C GLN A 11 -18.50 0.95 2.49
N PRO A 12 -18.77 -0.33 2.77
CA PRO A 12 -18.83 -1.35 1.72
C PRO A 12 -20.04 -1.08 0.82
N ILE A 13 -19.80 -0.91 -0.49
CA ILE A 13 -20.83 -0.62 -1.49
C ILE A 13 -21.06 -1.75 -2.49
N PHE A 14 -20.13 -2.70 -2.55
CA PHE A 14 -20.16 -3.82 -3.48
C PHE A 14 -19.50 -5.03 -2.80
N TYR A 15 -20.14 -6.18 -2.94
CA TYR A 15 -19.58 -7.48 -2.62
C TYR A 15 -20.22 -8.53 -3.53
N ASP A 16 -19.45 -9.51 -3.97
CA ASP A 16 -19.92 -10.68 -4.71
C ASP A 16 -18.95 -11.85 -4.47
N PHE A 17 -19.35 -13.07 -4.79
CA PHE A 17 -18.53 -14.28 -4.63
C PHE A 17 -18.05 -14.78 -5.98
N ASP A 18 -16.76 -15.12 -6.06
CA ASP A 18 -16.11 -15.72 -7.23
C ASP A 18 -16.35 -14.98 -8.56
N ARG A 19 -16.48 -13.64 -8.49
CA ARG A 19 -16.68 -12.78 -9.64
C ARG A 19 -15.51 -11.82 -9.83
N LYS A 20 -14.99 -11.76 -11.06
CA LYS A 20 -14.01 -10.73 -11.46
C LYS A 20 -14.70 -9.39 -11.67
N MET A 21 -14.06 -8.31 -11.23
CA MET A 21 -14.52 -6.95 -11.52
C MET A 21 -14.39 -6.69 -13.03
N ASP A 22 -15.50 -6.37 -13.68
CA ASP A 22 -15.55 -5.97 -15.10
C ASP A 22 -15.75 -4.46 -15.21
N LYS A 23 -15.36 -3.90 -16.36
CA LYS A 23 -15.52 -2.49 -16.69
C LYS A 23 -16.99 -2.05 -16.58
N ASP A 24 -17.91 -2.86 -17.07
CA ASP A 24 -19.34 -2.53 -17.07
C ASP A 24 -19.90 -2.46 -15.65
N TYR A 25 -19.53 -3.43 -14.79
CA TYR A 25 -19.92 -3.40 -13.38
C TYR A 25 -19.34 -2.22 -12.64
N LEU A 26 -18.08 -1.89 -12.90
CA LEU A 26 -17.45 -0.73 -12.32
C LEU A 26 -18.16 0.56 -12.71
N LEU A 27 -18.45 0.75 -14.00
CA LEU A 27 -19.17 1.93 -14.50
C LEU A 27 -20.57 2.02 -13.88
N ASN A 28 -21.27 0.88 -13.77
CA ASN A 28 -22.56 0.83 -13.07
C ASN A 28 -22.43 1.27 -11.61
N ILE A 29 -21.41 0.79 -10.89
CA ILE A 29 -21.14 1.21 -9.51
C ILE A 29 -20.88 2.72 -9.45
N ILE A 30 -20.06 3.27 -10.35
CA ILE A 30 -19.76 4.70 -10.41
C ILE A 30 -21.06 5.50 -10.62
N ASN A 31 -21.88 5.12 -11.59
CA ASN A 31 -23.16 5.76 -11.88
C ASN A 31 -24.09 5.76 -10.65
N TYR A 32 -24.18 4.64 -9.92
CA TYR A 32 -24.99 4.58 -8.69
C TYR A 32 -24.47 5.52 -7.60
N VAL A 33 -23.14 5.67 -7.47
CA VAL A 33 -22.53 6.56 -6.48
C VAL A 33 -22.73 8.03 -6.86
N GLU A 34 -22.61 8.38 -8.14
CA GLU A 34 -22.86 9.73 -8.64
C GLU A 34 -24.32 10.16 -8.46
N GLN A 35 -25.28 9.25 -8.69
CA GLN A 35 -26.69 9.48 -8.40
C GLN A 35 -26.97 9.72 -6.90
N SER A 36 -26.07 9.28 -6.02
CA SER A 36 -26.15 9.45 -4.56
C SER A 36 -25.53 10.78 -4.07
N ALA A 37 -25.24 11.72 -4.98
CA ALA A 37 -24.55 13.00 -4.73
C ALA A 37 -23.09 12.89 -4.22
N LEU A 38 -22.46 11.72 -4.42
CA LEU A 38 -21.06 11.49 -4.11
C LEU A 38 -20.24 11.48 -5.41
N ILE A 39 -19.27 12.38 -5.52
CA ILE A 39 -18.38 12.42 -6.71
C ILE A 39 -17.15 11.54 -6.47
N LEU A 40 -16.84 10.68 -7.44
CA LEU A 40 -15.79 9.67 -7.36
C LEU A 40 -14.54 10.15 -8.12
N TRP A 41 -13.50 10.55 -7.38
CA TRP A 41 -12.36 11.31 -7.94
C TRP A 41 -11.15 10.50 -8.38
N ALA A 42 -11.01 9.24 -7.94
CA ALA A 42 -9.86 8.43 -8.30
C ALA A 42 -10.22 6.94 -8.38
N TRP A 43 -9.92 6.33 -9.53
CA TRP A 43 -9.92 4.88 -9.72
C TRP A 43 -8.51 4.43 -10.12
N LEU A 44 -8.03 3.33 -9.53
CA LEU A 44 -6.66 2.83 -9.71
C LEU A 44 -6.65 1.80 -10.85
N ALA A 45 -6.35 2.24 -12.08
CA ALA A 45 -6.07 1.37 -13.22
C ALA A 45 -5.06 2.02 -14.19
N ILE A 46 -4.23 1.18 -14.82
CA ILE A 46 -2.86 1.51 -15.28
C ILE A 46 -2.66 1.18 -16.77
N LEU A 47 -2.05 2.09 -17.56
CA LEU A 47 -1.27 1.83 -18.79
C LEU A 47 -0.29 2.99 -19.10
N VAL A 48 0.89 2.71 -19.71
CA VAL A 48 1.69 3.49 -20.71
C VAL A 48 3.21 3.11 -20.73
N GLU A 49 3.84 3.31 -21.91
CA GLU A 49 5.08 2.78 -22.53
C GLU A 49 6.46 3.48 -22.23
N GLU A 50 7.52 2.91 -22.82
CA GLU A 50 8.99 2.91 -22.52
C GLU A 50 9.87 4.01 -23.14
N ILE A 51 11.02 4.34 -22.48
CA ILE A 51 12.28 4.90 -23.04
C ILE A 51 13.47 4.46 -22.12
N ASP A 52 14.65 4.21 -22.70
CA ASP A 52 15.79 3.47 -22.10
C ASP A 52 17.02 4.34 -21.74
N HIS A 53 17.60 4.17 -20.54
CA HIS A 53 19.02 4.45 -20.23
C HIS A 53 19.55 3.66 -19.00
N PHE A 54 20.85 3.39 -18.99
CA PHE A 54 21.54 2.29 -18.28
C PHE A 54 21.75 2.50 -16.76
N ILE A 55 21.26 1.60 -15.90
CA ILE A 55 21.57 1.53 -14.45
C ILE A 55 22.46 0.29 -14.15
N LYS A 56 23.52 0.48 -13.35
CA LYS A 56 24.42 -0.60 -12.88
C LYS A 56 23.72 -1.58 -11.93
N LYS A 57 24.19 -2.83 -11.90
CA LYS A 57 23.58 -3.94 -11.14
C LYS A 57 23.65 -3.74 -9.61
N ILE A 58 22.48 -3.68 -8.96
CA ILE A 58 22.34 -3.68 -7.50
C ILE A 58 22.01 -5.09 -7.01
N ASN A 59 22.66 -5.54 -5.94
CA ASN A 59 22.50 -6.88 -5.35
C ASN A 59 22.54 -6.82 -3.82
N LYS A 60 22.25 -7.95 -3.16
CA LYS A 60 22.22 -8.05 -1.69
C LYS A 60 23.59 -7.95 -1.01
N THR A 61 24.71 -8.02 -1.75
CA THR A 61 26.06 -8.14 -1.17
C THR A 61 26.43 -6.93 -0.33
N VAL A 62 26.08 -5.72 -0.78
CA VAL A 62 26.30 -4.47 -0.03
C VAL A 62 25.65 -4.52 1.36
N ILE A 63 24.48 -5.16 1.47
CA ILE A 63 23.72 -5.24 2.73
C ILE A 63 24.27 -6.37 3.61
N GLU A 64 24.71 -7.48 3.00
CA GLU A 64 25.40 -8.56 3.73
C GLU A 64 26.70 -8.04 4.34
N GLU A 65 27.51 -7.30 3.58
CA GLU A 65 28.72 -6.63 4.06
C GLU A 65 28.43 -5.62 5.16
N LEU A 66 27.36 -4.81 5.00
CA LEU A 66 26.95 -3.85 6.03
C LEU A 66 26.60 -4.55 7.35
N LEU A 67 25.86 -5.67 7.28
CA LEU A 67 25.48 -6.46 8.46
C LEU A 67 26.70 -7.11 9.11
N GLU A 68 27.60 -7.69 8.33
CA GLU A 68 28.85 -8.29 8.84
C GLU A 68 29.72 -7.23 9.54
N GLY A 69 29.89 -6.06 8.92
CA GLY A 69 30.68 -4.95 9.47
C GLY A 69 30.08 -4.29 10.72
N THR A 70 28.78 -4.45 10.95
CA THR A 70 28.10 -3.95 12.16
C THR A 70 27.86 -5.00 13.24
N SER A 71 28.14 -6.28 12.99
CA SER A 71 27.85 -7.37 13.95
C SER A 71 28.73 -7.40 15.21
N ALA A 72 29.75 -6.54 15.32
CA ALA A 72 30.73 -6.57 16.40
C ALA A 72 30.25 -5.96 17.73
N SER A 73 29.18 -5.15 17.74
CA SER A 73 28.65 -4.54 18.96
C SER A 73 27.13 -4.35 18.88
N ASP A 74 26.45 -4.27 20.02
CA ASP A 74 25.01 -4.00 20.07
C ASP A 74 24.65 -2.57 19.59
N LEU A 75 25.63 -1.65 19.63
CA LEU A 75 25.49 -0.28 19.13
C LEU A 75 25.78 -0.23 17.63
N THR A 76 24.80 -0.66 16.84
CA THR A 76 24.93 -0.70 15.38
C THR A 76 24.29 0.51 14.69
N ILE A 77 24.97 1.03 13.67
CA ILE A 77 24.43 2.08 12.79
C ILE A 77 23.19 1.56 12.05
N ALA A 78 23.16 0.25 11.74
CA ALA A 78 22.12 -0.43 10.99
C ALA A 78 21.16 -1.25 11.87
N HIS A 79 20.88 -0.84 13.12
CA HIS A 79 20.06 -1.58 14.10
C HIS A 79 18.64 -1.97 13.63
N LYS A 80 18.11 -1.32 12.59
CA LYS A 80 16.76 -1.61 12.07
C LYS A 80 16.70 -2.85 11.18
N ILE A 81 17.85 -3.32 10.68
CA ILE A 81 17.94 -4.43 9.74
C ILE A 81 18.64 -5.63 10.36
N SER A 82 18.20 -6.82 9.98
CA SER A 82 18.80 -8.09 10.37
C SER A 82 18.83 -9.03 9.16
N LYS A 83 19.45 -10.20 9.33
CA LYS A 83 19.43 -11.26 8.30
C LYS A 83 18.00 -11.65 7.89
N GLU A 84 17.01 -11.50 8.77
CA GLU A 84 15.60 -11.79 8.45
C GLU A 84 14.99 -10.83 7.42
N ASN A 85 15.50 -9.60 7.31
CA ASN A 85 15.07 -8.64 6.29
C ASN A 85 15.55 -9.05 4.89
N LEU A 86 16.66 -9.78 4.79
CA LEU A 86 17.22 -10.28 3.52
C LEU A 86 16.69 -11.67 3.18
N TYR A 87 16.62 -12.55 4.17
CA TYR A 87 16.23 -13.95 4.02
C TYR A 87 14.78 -14.15 4.43
N VAL A 88 13.87 -13.55 3.68
CA VAL A 88 12.44 -13.54 4.03
C VAL A 88 11.79 -14.92 3.81
N LYS A 89 11.33 -15.52 4.91
CA LYS A 89 10.63 -16.82 4.92
C LYS A 89 9.13 -16.66 4.61
N SER A 90 8.55 -17.65 3.92
CA SER A 90 7.11 -17.83 3.59
C SER A 90 6.17 -16.65 3.95
N ALA A 91 5.46 -16.72 5.07
CA ALA A 91 4.46 -15.74 5.51
C ALA A 91 5.06 -14.36 5.80
N GLY A 92 6.36 -14.28 6.07
CA GLY A 92 7.09 -13.02 6.24
C GLY A 92 7.11 -12.15 4.99
N ARG A 93 6.91 -12.73 3.79
CA ARG A 93 6.89 -12.00 2.51
C ARG A 93 5.73 -11.03 2.36
N GLN A 94 4.64 -11.26 3.09
CA GLN A 94 3.46 -10.37 3.09
C GLN A 94 3.61 -9.21 4.07
N LYS A 95 4.63 -9.23 4.95
CA LYS A 95 4.83 -8.16 5.92
C LYS A 95 5.50 -6.96 5.24
N VAL A 96 4.81 -5.81 5.27
CA VAL A 96 5.34 -4.54 4.73
C VAL A 96 6.45 -3.96 5.61
N LYS A 97 6.33 -4.11 6.93
CA LYS A 97 7.27 -3.50 7.92
C LYS A 97 8.74 -3.88 7.71
N PRO A 98 9.12 -5.16 7.46
CA PRO A 98 10.50 -5.52 7.12
C PRO A 98 11.03 -4.80 5.86
N ALA A 99 10.20 -4.61 4.84
CA ALA A 99 10.60 -3.91 3.61
C ALA A 99 10.79 -2.40 3.84
N THR A 100 9.87 -1.75 4.59
CA THR A 100 9.99 -0.33 4.94
C THR A 100 11.23 -0.05 5.80
N LYS A 101 11.60 -0.97 6.68
CA LYS A 101 12.84 -0.87 7.47
C LYS A 101 14.08 -0.94 6.59
N LEU A 102 14.08 -1.85 5.61
CA LEU A 102 15.19 -2.08 4.69
C LEU A 102 15.47 -0.82 3.86
N PHE A 103 14.46 -0.32 3.16
CA PHE A 103 14.57 0.87 2.31
C PHE A 103 14.41 2.18 3.07
N SER A 104 14.99 2.28 4.26
CA SER A 104 14.91 3.48 5.08
C SER A 104 16.07 4.44 4.82
N HIS A 105 15.80 5.73 4.96
CA HIS A 105 16.84 6.77 4.90
C HIS A 105 18.00 6.52 5.87
N THR A 106 17.74 5.94 7.05
CA THR A 106 18.79 5.55 8.00
C THR A 106 19.72 4.47 7.45
N VAL A 107 19.19 3.50 6.71
CA VAL A 107 20.00 2.44 6.08
C VAL A 107 20.78 2.99 4.89
N SER A 108 20.18 3.85 4.07
CA SER A 108 20.89 4.55 2.99
C SER A 108 22.11 5.32 3.52
N LYS A 109 21.93 6.14 4.57
CA LYS A 109 23.04 6.86 5.22
C LYS A 109 24.09 5.94 5.82
N ALA A 110 23.68 4.81 6.39
CA ALA A 110 24.60 3.80 6.91
C ALA A 110 25.50 3.24 5.81
N ILE A 111 24.92 2.87 4.66
CA ILE A 111 25.67 2.39 3.48
C ILE A 111 26.65 3.47 3.01
N SER A 112 26.20 4.72 2.83
CA SER A 112 27.08 5.82 2.41
C SER A 112 28.24 6.03 3.38
N ARG A 113 27.98 6.01 4.69
CA ARG A 113 29.01 6.20 5.72
C ARG A 113 30.04 5.07 5.71
N CYS A 114 29.59 3.81 5.63
CA CYS A 114 30.49 2.65 5.59
C CYS A 114 31.28 2.59 4.28
N GLY A 115 30.67 2.97 3.15
CA GLY A 115 31.34 3.07 1.85
C GLY A 115 32.43 4.14 1.82
N MET A 116 32.13 5.35 2.31
CA MET A 116 33.12 6.44 2.42
C MET A 116 34.29 6.11 3.35
N ASN A 117 34.05 5.30 4.38
CA ASN A 117 35.07 4.85 5.32
C ASN A 117 35.87 3.63 4.80
N GLY A 118 35.61 3.15 3.57
CA GLY A 118 36.30 1.99 2.98
C GLY A 118 35.96 0.65 3.64
N GLN A 119 34.84 0.56 4.36
CA GLN A 119 34.41 -0.65 5.08
C GLN A 119 33.61 -1.61 4.18
N LEU A 120 33.12 -1.14 3.03
CA LEU A 120 32.40 -1.94 2.03
C LEU A 120 33.36 -2.29 0.89
N LYS A 121 33.37 -3.58 0.52
CA LYS A 121 34.20 -4.11 -0.57
C LYS A 121 33.52 -3.95 -1.93
N SER A 122 32.18 -3.96 -1.93
CA SER A 122 31.36 -3.86 -3.13
C SER A 122 31.42 -2.47 -3.77
N GLU A 123 31.94 -2.33 -4.99
CA GLU A 123 32.07 -1.03 -5.69
C GLU A 123 30.73 -0.31 -5.96
N ASN A 124 29.61 -1.03 -5.97
CA ASN A 124 28.26 -0.51 -6.22
C ASN A 124 27.55 0.03 -4.96
N TRP A 125 28.29 0.28 -3.87
CA TRP A 125 27.72 0.77 -2.62
C TRP A 125 27.06 2.15 -2.78
N MET A 126 27.60 3.00 -3.67
CA MET A 126 27.09 4.35 -3.90
C MET A 126 25.73 4.31 -4.59
N GLU A 127 25.61 3.55 -5.67
CA GLU A 127 24.36 3.34 -6.40
C GLU A 127 23.32 2.64 -5.52
N CYS A 128 23.74 1.71 -4.65
CA CYS A 128 22.85 1.06 -3.68
C CYS A 128 22.31 2.06 -2.65
N ALA A 129 23.16 2.92 -2.09
CA ALA A 129 22.74 3.93 -1.13
C ALA A 129 21.78 4.95 -1.75
N GLU A 130 22.07 5.39 -2.98
CA GLU A 130 21.22 6.29 -3.74
C GLU A 130 19.85 5.67 -4.04
N PHE A 131 19.83 4.42 -4.51
CA PHE A 131 18.60 3.67 -4.73
C PHE A 131 17.73 3.61 -3.47
N PHE A 132 18.33 3.29 -2.31
CA PHE A 132 17.59 3.20 -1.04
C PHE A 132 17.01 4.55 -0.62
N LYS A 133 17.73 5.64 -0.88
CA LYS A 133 17.25 7.00 -0.63
C LYS A 133 16.06 7.33 -1.53
N LEU A 134 16.17 7.06 -2.83
CA LEU A 134 15.12 7.35 -3.80
C LEU A 134 13.83 6.55 -3.51
N VAL A 135 13.96 5.29 -3.08
CA VAL A 135 12.83 4.47 -2.63
C VAL A 135 12.16 5.09 -1.40
N ASN A 136 12.95 5.50 -0.40
CA ASN A 136 12.44 6.14 0.81
C ASN A 136 11.68 7.43 0.51
N ASP A 137 12.20 8.25 -0.40
CA ASP A 137 11.67 9.58 -0.72
C ASP A 137 10.56 9.51 -1.79
N CYS A 138 10.18 8.30 -2.23
CA CYS A 138 9.21 8.04 -3.30
C CYS A 138 9.54 8.70 -4.65
N GLN A 139 10.80 9.09 -4.88
CA GLN A 139 11.28 9.76 -6.11
C GLN A 139 11.72 8.74 -7.17
N MET A 140 10.97 7.65 -7.29
CA MET A 140 11.40 6.48 -8.04
C MET A 140 11.04 6.53 -9.53
N THR A 141 10.36 7.55 -10.03
CA THR A 141 9.88 7.59 -11.43
C THR A 141 11.02 7.44 -12.43
N SER A 142 12.08 8.24 -12.27
CA SER A 142 13.24 8.22 -13.17
C SER A 142 14.07 6.95 -13.01
N VAL A 143 14.06 6.35 -11.82
CA VAL A 143 14.77 5.11 -11.52
C VAL A 143 14.04 3.91 -12.12
N VAL A 144 12.73 3.80 -11.88
CA VAL A 144 11.91 2.65 -12.28
C VAL A 144 11.75 2.54 -13.79
N LYS A 145 11.71 3.66 -14.50
CA LYS A 145 11.72 3.68 -15.98
C LYS A 145 12.99 3.05 -16.57
N ASN A 146 14.11 3.21 -15.87
CA ASN A 146 15.45 2.81 -16.33
C ASN A 146 15.95 1.51 -15.68
N LEU A 147 15.20 0.94 -14.74
CA LEU A 147 15.55 -0.31 -14.08
C LEU A 147 14.94 -1.49 -14.84
N LEU A 148 15.76 -2.29 -15.54
CA LEU A 148 15.32 -3.60 -16.00
C LEU A 148 15.63 -4.66 -14.96
N VAL A 149 14.61 -5.41 -14.54
CA VAL A 149 14.80 -6.53 -13.63
C VAL A 149 15.59 -7.64 -14.34
N LYS A 150 16.63 -8.15 -13.68
CA LYS A 150 17.55 -9.15 -14.24
C LYS A 150 16.78 -10.29 -14.94
N GLY A 151 17.08 -10.50 -16.22
CA GLY A 151 16.50 -11.59 -17.02
C GLY A 151 15.12 -11.28 -17.60
N LYS A 152 14.63 -10.04 -17.50
CA LYS A 152 13.40 -9.56 -18.14
C LYS A 152 13.76 -8.57 -19.25
N LYS A 153 12.99 -8.63 -20.33
CA LYS A 153 13.14 -7.77 -21.52
C LYS A 153 12.15 -6.60 -21.56
N SER A 154 11.19 -6.59 -20.64
CA SER A 154 10.12 -5.61 -20.56
C SER A 154 9.88 -5.23 -19.10
N LEU A 155 9.29 -4.07 -18.89
CA LEU A 155 8.86 -3.61 -17.56
C LEU A 155 7.84 -4.57 -16.95
N LEU A 156 7.99 -4.83 -15.65
CA LEU A 156 7.06 -5.65 -14.88
C LEU A 156 5.86 -4.82 -14.40
N PRO A 157 4.70 -5.45 -14.10
CA PRO A 157 3.49 -4.73 -13.69
C PRO A 157 3.67 -3.77 -12.52
N PHE A 158 4.52 -4.11 -11.54
CA PHE A 158 4.78 -3.22 -10.39
C PHE A 158 5.51 -1.93 -10.80
N GLN A 159 6.36 -1.99 -11.84
CA GLN A 159 7.10 -0.83 -12.33
C GLN A 159 6.15 0.16 -12.98
N ASN A 160 5.25 -0.35 -13.84
CA ASN A 160 4.17 0.44 -14.43
C ASN A 160 3.28 1.04 -13.33
N GLY A 161 2.97 0.25 -12.29
CA GLY A 161 2.19 0.74 -11.15
C GLY A 161 2.83 1.92 -10.42
N ILE A 162 4.14 1.91 -10.20
CA ILE A 162 4.86 3.04 -9.58
C ILE A 162 4.80 4.27 -10.49
N ILE A 163 5.09 4.11 -11.79
CA ILE A 163 5.07 5.21 -12.76
C ILE A 163 3.70 5.88 -12.76
N ILE A 164 2.63 5.09 -12.84
CA ILE A 164 1.28 5.63 -12.93
C ILE A 164 0.84 6.26 -11.63
N THR A 165 1.17 5.68 -10.47
CA THR A 165 0.88 6.32 -9.18
C THR A 165 1.56 7.68 -9.07
N ASN A 166 2.82 7.78 -9.49
CA ASN A 166 3.59 9.02 -9.44
C ASN A 166 3.11 10.06 -10.46
N THR A 167 2.50 9.64 -11.57
CA THR A 167 1.88 10.55 -12.55
C THR A 167 0.45 10.93 -12.16
N SER A 168 -0.35 10.00 -11.64
CA SER A 168 -1.75 10.22 -11.32
C SER A 168 -1.97 11.10 -10.10
N LEU A 169 -1.07 11.04 -9.10
CA LEU A 169 -1.24 11.80 -7.86
C LEU A 169 -1.12 13.32 -8.06
N PRO A 170 -0.11 13.85 -8.79
CA PRO A 170 -0.08 15.27 -9.13
C PRO A 170 -1.29 15.70 -9.97
N LEU A 171 -1.69 14.92 -10.96
CA LEU A 171 -2.86 15.22 -11.80
C LEU A 171 -4.16 15.27 -10.98
N LEU A 172 -4.34 14.32 -10.06
CA LEU A 172 -5.45 14.33 -9.12
C LEU A 172 -5.41 15.58 -8.23
N TYR A 173 -4.23 15.98 -7.75
CA TYR A 173 -4.08 17.17 -6.93
C TYR A 173 -4.44 18.44 -7.69
N GLU A 174 -3.94 18.60 -8.91
CA GLU A 174 -4.27 19.74 -9.78
C GLU A 174 -5.78 19.83 -10.04
N ASP A 175 -6.45 18.71 -10.33
CA ASP A 175 -7.89 18.68 -10.55
C ASP A 175 -8.69 19.04 -9.28
N LEU A 176 -8.27 18.57 -8.10
CA LEU A 176 -8.91 18.92 -6.83
C LEU A 176 -8.66 20.38 -6.40
N VAL A 177 -7.50 20.94 -6.72
CA VAL A 177 -7.20 22.37 -6.50
C VAL A 177 -8.10 23.21 -7.42
N ALA A 178 -8.15 22.88 -8.71
CA ALA A 178 -8.93 23.63 -9.69
C ALA A 178 -10.44 23.65 -9.39
N ARG A 179 -10.99 22.55 -8.85
CA ARG A 179 -12.44 22.41 -8.61
C ARG A 179 -12.88 22.77 -7.20
N PHE A 180 -12.05 22.54 -6.18
CA PHE A 180 -12.43 22.63 -4.77
C PHE A 180 -11.52 23.52 -3.93
N ASP A 181 -10.53 24.20 -4.53
CA ASP A 181 -9.53 25.00 -3.81
C ASP A 181 -8.84 24.21 -2.68
N THR A 182 -8.50 22.95 -2.97
CA THR A 182 -7.94 22.02 -1.99
C THR A 182 -6.50 22.37 -1.64
N LYS A 183 -6.19 22.62 -0.35
CA LYS A 183 -4.82 22.95 0.10
C LYS A 183 -3.85 21.77 0.14
N PHE A 184 -4.35 20.57 0.41
CA PHE A 184 -3.54 19.35 0.51
C PHE A 184 -4.40 18.10 0.34
N ILE A 185 -3.77 16.99 -0.05
CA ILE A 185 -4.41 15.66 -0.09
C ILE A 185 -3.75 14.73 0.93
N LEU A 186 -4.59 13.95 1.60
CA LEU A 186 -4.17 12.92 2.52
C LEU A 186 -3.92 11.61 1.76
N THR A 187 -2.67 11.36 1.35
CA THR A 187 -2.29 10.19 0.53
C THR A 187 -2.57 8.83 1.17
N TYR A 188 -2.62 8.75 2.51
CA TYR A 188 -3.05 7.54 3.23
C TYR A 188 -4.52 7.15 2.94
N ARG A 189 -5.29 8.04 2.28
CA ARG A 189 -6.67 7.77 1.83
C ARG A 189 -6.75 7.12 0.45
N LEU A 190 -5.64 7.12 -0.29
CA LEU A 190 -5.54 6.61 -1.66
C LEU A 190 -5.01 5.17 -1.72
N ASN A 191 -4.93 4.48 -0.58
CA ASN A 191 -4.48 3.09 -0.49
C ASN A 191 -5.62 2.12 -0.15
N GLN A 192 -5.40 0.83 -0.42
CA GLN A 192 -6.37 -0.23 -0.15
C GLN A 192 -6.32 -0.79 1.28
N ASP A 193 -5.44 -0.29 2.15
CA ASP A 193 -5.27 -0.77 3.53
C ASP A 193 -6.59 -0.75 4.31
N VAL A 194 -7.48 0.19 4.01
CA VAL A 194 -8.81 0.25 4.64
C VAL A 194 -9.65 -0.99 4.32
N LEU A 195 -9.53 -1.54 3.13
CA LEU A 195 -10.20 -2.78 2.71
C LEU A 195 -9.54 -4.00 3.38
N GLU A 196 -8.21 -4.04 3.45
CA GLU A 196 -7.47 -5.12 4.13
C GLU A 196 -7.80 -5.17 5.63
N ASN A 197 -7.81 -4.02 6.29
CA ASN A 197 -8.23 -3.86 7.68
C ASN A 197 -9.69 -4.27 7.89
N PHE A 198 -10.56 -3.98 6.92
CA PHE A 198 -11.95 -4.43 6.95
C PHE A 198 -12.04 -5.96 6.89
N PHE A 199 -11.30 -6.63 6.00
CA PHE A 199 -11.24 -8.09 5.99
C PHE A 199 -10.65 -8.65 7.28
N GLY A 200 -9.63 -8.02 7.86
CA GLY A 200 -9.11 -8.37 9.19
C GLY A 200 -10.19 -8.31 10.28
N ALA A 201 -11.01 -7.25 10.29
CA ALA A 201 -12.13 -7.12 11.24
C ALA A 201 -13.22 -8.20 11.04
N ILE A 202 -13.54 -8.56 9.79
CA ILE A 202 -14.49 -9.64 9.50
C ILE A 202 -13.96 -11.00 9.95
N ARG A 203 -12.67 -11.29 9.74
CA ARG A 203 -12.04 -12.52 10.24
C ARG A 203 -12.05 -12.56 11.77
N ALA A 204 -11.69 -11.45 12.42
CA ALA A 204 -11.66 -11.34 13.88
C ALA A 204 -13.03 -11.59 14.55
N LYS A 205 -14.15 -11.25 13.89
CA LYS A 205 -15.50 -11.55 14.39
C LYS A 205 -15.78 -13.05 14.58
N GLY A 206 -15.01 -13.94 13.95
CA GLY A 206 -15.15 -15.40 14.11
C GLY A 206 -14.34 -15.99 15.26
N GLY A 207 -13.59 -15.18 16.01
CA GLY A 207 -12.68 -15.68 17.04
C GLY A 207 -11.64 -16.64 16.44
N LEU A 208 -11.69 -17.91 16.83
CA LEU A 208 -10.83 -18.97 16.30
C LEU A 208 -11.18 -19.39 14.86
N HIS A 209 -12.38 -19.06 14.37
CA HIS A 209 -12.81 -19.32 12.99
C HIS A 209 -12.46 -18.15 12.06
N ASP A 210 -11.18 -18.04 11.71
CA ASP A 210 -10.61 -16.93 10.93
C ASP A 210 -10.81 -17.07 9.39
N HIS A 211 -11.26 -18.23 8.93
CA HIS A 211 -11.56 -18.54 7.53
C HIS A 211 -13.07 -18.81 7.30
N PRO A 212 -13.92 -17.77 7.26
CA PRO A 212 -15.35 -17.95 7.06
C PRO A 212 -15.70 -18.44 5.65
N ASP A 213 -16.68 -19.36 5.57
CA ASP A 213 -17.36 -19.70 4.32
C ASP A 213 -18.17 -18.51 3.76
N PRO A 214 -18.57 -18.51 2.47
CA PRO A 214 -19.33 -17.42 1.87
C PRO A 214 -20.59 -17.00 2.65
N ILE A 215 -21.30 -17.98 3.21
CA ILE A 215 -22.50 -17.74 4.02
C ILE A 215 -22.14 -17.04 5.33
N GLU A 216 -21.11 -17.53 6.03
CA GLU A 216 -20.62 -16.88 7.25
C GLU A 216 -20.10 -15.48 6.98
N PHE A 217 -19.36 -15.28 5.89
CA PHE A 217 -18.89 -13.97 5.47
C PHE A 217 -20.07 -13.01 5.29
N ARG A 218 -21.16 -13.45 4.65
CA ARG A 218 -22.39 -12.66 4.48
C ARG A 218 -23.01 -12.30 5.84
N TYR A 219 -23.08 -13.24 6.79
CA TYR A 219 -23.61 -12.95 8.12
C TYR A 219 -22.73 -11.96 8.90
N ARG A 220 -21.41 -12.14 8.87
CA ARG A 220 -20.45 -11.22 9.51
C ARG A 220 -20.48 -9.84 8.87
N LEU A 221 -20.64 -9.76 7.55
CA LEU A 221 -20.82 -8.52 6.80
C LEU A 221 -22.12 -7.81 7.20
N ARG A 222 -23.23 -8.55 7.27
CA ARG A 222 -24.52 -8.00 7.71
C ARG A 222 -24.44 -7.44 9.13
N SER A 223 -23.85 -8.19 10.06
CA SER A 223 -23.58 -7.73 11.43
C SER A 223 -22.70 -6.47 11.45
N TYR A 224 -21.68 -6.39 10.59
CA TYR A 224 -20.81 -5.23 10.49
C TYR A 224 -21.54 -3.97 10.02
N ILE A 225 -22.41 -4.11 9.01
CA ILE A 225 -23.19 -2.98 8.47
C ILE A 225 -24.22 -2.52 9.51
N LEU A 226 -24.95 -3.45 10.13
CA LEU A 226 -25.96 -3.14 11.14
C LEU A 226 -25.37 -2.50 12.39
N GLY A 227 -24.28 -3.05 12.92
CA GLY A 227 -23.62 -2.52 14.13
C GLY A 227 -22.91 -1.17 13.94
N ARG A 228 -22.82 -0.65 12.71
CA ARG A 228 -22.33 0.70 12.42
C ARG A 228 -23.44 1.69 12.05
N ASN A 229 -24.56 1.18 11.58
CA ASN A 229 -25.71 1.96 11.15
C ASN A 229 -26.86 1.79 12.15
N GLU A 230 -26.63 1.90 13.46
CA GLU A 230 -27.70 1.80 14.47
C GLU A 230 -28.84 2.83 14.24
N GLY A 231 -28.59 3.90 13.45
CA GLY A 231 -29.61 4.81 12.94
C GLY A 231 -30.45 4.32 11.74
N SER A 232 -30.32 3.05 11.32
CA SER A 232 -31.12 2.45 10.23
C SER A 232 -32.19 1.47 10.71
N LEU A 233 -32.39 1.35 12.04
CA LEU A 233 -33.59 0.74 12.59
C LEU A 233 -34.78 1.62 12.24
N SER A 234 -35.80 1.04 11.60
CA SER A 234 -37.01 1.79 11.25
C SER A 234 -37.67 2.29 12.54
N ALA A 235 -38.07 3.57 12.57
CA ALA A 235 -38.88 4.15 13.64
C ALA A 235 -40.27 3.47 13.82
N TYR A 236 -40.61 2.51 12.94
CA TYR A 236 -41.82 1.68 12.99
C TYR A 236 -41.57 0.26 13.50
N GLY A 237 -40.40 -0.02 14.07
CA GLY A 237 -40.15 -1.29 14.74
C GLY A 237 -41.01 -1.38 16.01
N ASN A 238 -42.01 -2.27 16.01
CA ASN A 238 -42.80 -2.60 17.21
C ASN A 238 -41.94 -3.38 18.21
N VAL A 239 -40.99 -2.72 18.86
CA VAL A 239 -40.21 -3.28 19.96
C VAL A 239 -40.24 -2.24 21.08
N GLU A 240 -40.87 -2.58 22.20
CA GLU A 240 -40.85 -1.75 23.41
C GLU A 240 -39.41 -1.42 23.81
N GLU A 241 -39.17 -0.16 24.17
CA GLU A 241 -37.95 0.22 24.89
C GLU A 241 -37.94 -0.52 26.23
N ASN A 242 -37.15 -1.59 26.31
CA ASN A 242 -36.96 -2.33 27.54
C ASN A 242 -36.23 -1.47 28.57
N ASN A 243 -37.01 -0.76 29.39
CA ASN A 243 -36.55 -0.09 30.61
C ASN A 243 -36.43 -1.10 31.76
N THR A 244 -35.53 -2.07 31.63
CA THR A 244 -35.10 -2.87 32.79
C THR A 244 -33.80 -2.27 33.32
N PRO A 245 -33.71 -1.95 34.62
CA PRO A 245 -32.64 -1.13 35.21
C PRO A 245 -31.24 -1.73 35.09
#